data_AF-A0A497IAV6-F1
#
_entry.id   AF-A0A497IAV6-F1
#
_cell.length_a   1.000
_cell.length_b   1.000
_cell.length_c   1.000
_cell.angle_alpha   90.00
_cell.angle_beta   90.00
_cell.angle_gamma   90.00
#
_symmetry.space_group_name_H-M   'P 1'
#
loop_
_entity.id
_entity.type
_entity.pdbx_description
1 polymer ?
#
loop_
_entity_poly.entity_id
_entity_poly.type
_entity_poly.pdbx_seq_one_letter_code
_entity_poly.pdbx_strand_id
1 'polypeptide(L)'
;MAEKKKEEMEKAVVEIRDVSIALDRYSDIFSDFDPRPFSKRELSEDFLKELERRILTDVRGNFEIRFYLPKALRDEKAEDIIIKRLKAYFRATMREIEKQDEGIKKSGITFIITGIIALAIYAFLVPDLTMGAVPTMLEILLVPIGWFFMWEGLGKILLGERDRLKKKIDFYKKLSKANFIFLSEAENVAGAMQEKAEAAKK
;
A
#
# COMPACT_ATOMS: atom_id res chain seq x y z
N MET A 1 40.63 2.81 -13.39
CA MET A 1 39.86 2.43 -12.17
C MET A 1 39.10 3.59 -11.56
N ALA A 2 39.68 4.80 -11.45
CA ALA A 2 38.98 5.97 -10.93
C ALA A 2 37.77 6.41 -11.79
N GLU A 3 37.87 6.36 -13.12
CA GLU A 3 36.76 6.68 -14.02
C GLU A 3 35.61 5.67 -13.94
N LYS A 4 35.89 4.37 -13.85
CA LYS A 4 34.85 3.35 -13.64
C LYS A 4 34.12 3.53 -12.31
N LYS A 5 34.84 3.93 -11.25
CA LYS A 5 34.26 4.19 -9.93
C LYS A 5 33.46 5.49 -9.90
N LYS A 6 33.82 6.46 -10.74
CA LYS A 6 33.10 7.72 -10.94
C LYS A 6 31.84 7.52 -11.79
N GLU A 7 31.89 6.71 -12.85
CA GLU A 7 30.70 6.28 -13.62
C GLU A 7 29.77 5.37 -12.80
N GLU A 8 30.31 4.49 -11.95
CA GLU A 8 29.50 3.72 -11.00
C GLU A 8 28.90 4.63 -9.93
N MET A 9 29.61 5.65 -9.44
CA MET A 9 29.05 6.68 -8.56
C MET A 9 28.00 7.56 -9.27
N GLU A 10 28.21 7.95 -10.53
CA GLU A 10 27.26 8.75 -11.32
C GLU A 10 26.02 7.92 -11.72
N LYS A 11 26.16 6.61 -11.96
CA LYS A 11 25.01 5.68 -12.11
C LYS A 11 24.37 5.29 -10.77
N ALA A 12 25.12 5.36 -9.67
CA ALA A 12 24.62 5.16 -8.30
C ALA A 12 24.16 6.46 -7.63
N VAL A 13 24.19 7.59 -8.33
CA VAL A 13 23.16 8.62 -8.17
C VAL A 13 21.88 8.03 -8.74
N VAL A 14 21.39 7.00 -8.05
CA VAL A 14 19.96 6.72 -7.95
C VAL A 14 19.35 8.09 -7.73
N GLU A 15 18.44 8.53 -8.60
CA GLU A 15 17.56 9.64 -8.29
C GLU A 15 16.93 9.33 -6.93
N ILE A 16 17.56 9.79 -5.85
CA ILE A 16 16.98 9.77 -4.51
C ILE A 16 15.94 10.87 -4.60
N ARG A 17 14.75 10.49 -5.06
CA ARG A 17 13.59 11.35 -5.02
C ARG A 17 13.17 11.41 -3.56
N ASP A 18 13.32 12.57 -2.92
CA ASP A 18 12.97 12.74 -1.53
C ASP A 18 11.56 13.35 -1.40
N VAL A 19 10.78 12.82 -0.46
CA VAL A 19 9.53 13.42 -0.04
C VAL A 19 9.82 14.27 1.18
N SER A 20 9.96 15.56 0.93
CA SER A 20 10.23 16.57 1.96
C SER A 20 8.92 17.06 2.60
N ILE A 21 8.83 17.02 3.94
CA ILE A 21 7.68 17.44 4.75
C ILE A 21 8.18 18.35 5.88
N ALA A 22 7.65 19.57 5.96
CA ALA A 22 7.91 20.47 7.08
C ALA A 22 6.96 20.14 8.23
N LEU A 23 7.48 20.12 9.45
CA LEU A 23 6.74 19.87 10.69
C LEU A 23 7.03 21.01 11.66
N ASP A 24 5.98 21.54 12.30
CA ASP A 24 6.14 22.49 13.40
C ASP A 24 6.57 21.73 14.67
N ARG A 25 6.01 20.53 14.87
CA ARG A 25 6.30 19.63 16.00
C ARG A 25 6.19 18.16 15.60
N TYR A 26 6.78 17.27 16.39
CA TYR A 26 6.60 15.82 16.19
C TYR A 26 5.14 15.37 16.28
N SER A 27 4.27 16.13 16.96
CA SER A 27 2.84 15.84 17.07
C SER A 27 2.13 15.83 15.71
N ASP A 28 2.62 16.58 14.72
CA ASP A 28 1.95 16.74 13.42
C ASP A 28 1.91 15.44 12.60
N ILE A 29 2.77 14.47 12.95
CA ILE A 29 2.77 13.10 12.40
C ILE A 29 1.59 12.27 12.97
N PHE A 30 1.07 12.65 14.14
CA PHE A 30 0.17 11.85 14.95
C PHE A 30 -1.22 12.47 15.10
N SER A 31 -2.20 11.65 15.46
CA SER A 31 -3.55 12.10 15.76
C SER A 31 -3.58 12.91 17.07
N ASP A 32 -4.22 14.07 17.04
CA ASP A 32 -4.47 14.91 18.21
C ASP A 32 -5.42 14.25 19.22
N PHE A 33 -6.27 13.34 18.75
CA PHE A 33 -7.23 12.60 19.59
C PHE A 33 -6.59 11.45 20.38
N ASP A 34 -5.33 11.13 20.12
CA ASP A 34 -4.64 10.01 20.77
C ASP A 34 -3.60 10.52 21.78
N PRO A 35 -3.84 10.41 23.11
CA PRO A 35 -2.90 10.91 24.11
C PRO A 35 -1.71 9.96 24.38
N ARG A 36 -1.61 8.82 23.67
CA ARG A 36 -0.55 7.83 23.90
C ARG A 36 0.84 8.38 23.55
N PRO A 37 1.91 7.78 24.12
CA PRO A 37 3.28 8.13 23.73
C PRO A 37 3.55 7.79 22.25
N PHE A 38 4.54 8.46 21.64
CA PHE A 38 4.88 8.29 20.21
C PHE A 38 5.09 6.85 19.77
N SER A 39 5.55 5.96 20.65
CA SER A 39 5.73 4.54 20.35
C SER A 39 4.45 3.77 20.06
N LYS A 40 3.29 4.30 20.48
CA LYS A 40 1.97 3.67 20.34
C LYS A 40 0.91 4.59 19.71
N ARG A 41 1.19 5.88 19.61
CA ARG A 41 0.26 6.89 19.11
C ARG A 41 -0.14 6.61 17.66
N GLU A 42 -1.39 6.86 17.34
CA GLU A 42 -1.96 6.74 16.00
C GLU A 42 -1.44 7.85 15.08
N LEU A 43 -1.18 7.51 13.82
CA LEU A 43 -0.76 8.50 12.82
C LEU A 43 -1.95 9.37 12.43
N SER A 44 -1.70 10.66 12.15
CA SER A 44 -2.74 11.55 11.67
C SER A 44 -3.24 11.13 10.28
N GLU A 45 -4.55 11.21 10.05
CA GLU A 45 -5.11 11.01 8.70
C GLU A 45 -4.59 12.06 7.72
N ASP A 46 -4.41 13.31 8.16
CA ASP A 46 -3.96 14.39 7.30
C ASP A 46 -2.51 14.18 6.87
N PHE A 47 -1.67 13.70 7.80
CA PHE A 47 -0.31 13.28 7.51
C PHE A 47 -0.28 12.14 6.47
N LEU A 48 -1.14 11.13 6.61
CA LEU A 48 -1.23 10.02 5.67
C LEU A 48 -1.70 10.45 4.28
N LYS A 49 -2.71 11.33 4.20
CA LYS A 49 -3.20 11.90 2.94
C LYS A 49 -2.11 12.72 2.24
N GLU A 50 -1.34 13.49 3.00
CA GLU A 50 -0.23 14.28 2.47
C GLU A 50 0.87 13.40 1.88
N LEU A 51 1.24 12.32 2.58
CA LEU A 51 2.17 11.32 2.06
C LEU A 51 1.67 10.67 0.78
N GLU A 52 0.41 10.26 0.74
CA GLU A 52 -0.21 9.64 -0.44
C GLU A 52 -0.14 10.57 -1.66
N ARG A 53 -0.52 11.84 -1.48
CA ARG A 53 -0.47 12.87 -2.53
C ARG A 53 0.93 13.07 -3.10
N ARG A 54 1.95 13.14 -2.24
CA ARG A 54 3.34 13.38 -2.67
C ARG A 54 3.94 12.17 -3.37
N ILE A 55 3.70 10.97 -2.86
CA ILE A 55 4.30 9.73 -3.39
C ILE A 55 3.68 9.31 -4.73
N LEU A 56 2.38 9.55 -4.94
CA LEU A 56 1.69 9.26 -6.21
C LEU A 56 2.28 10.02 -7.40
N THR A 57 2.87 11.18 -7.15
CA THR A 57 3.36 12.08 -8.20
C THR A 57 4.79 11.73 -8.62
N ASP A 58 5.56 10.99 -7.81
CA ASP A 58 7.02 11.08 -7.94
C ASP A 58 7.83 9.76 -7.91
N VAL A 59 7.32 8.59 -7.48
CA VAL A 59 8.27 7.54 -7.01
C VAL A 59 8.30 6.19 -7.73
N ARG A 60 9.36 5.96 -8.51
CA ARG A 60 9.94 4.63 -8.84
C ARG A 60 11.27 4.46 -8.06
N GLY A 61 11.38 3.42 -7.23
CA GLY A 61 12.65 3.08 -6.54
C GLY A 61 12.61 3.24 -5.01
N ASN A 62 13.80 3.23 -4.40
CA ASN A 62 13.99 3.57 -2.98
C ASN A 62 13.90 5.09 -2.83
N PHE A 63 13.09 5.58 -1.90
CA PHE A 63 12.94 6.99 -1.63
C PHE A 63 13.08 7.31 -0.14
N GLU A 64 13.49 8.53 0.12
CA GLU A 64 13.66 9.07 1.46
C GLU A 64 12.48 9.96 1.80
N ILE A 65 12.03 9.90 3.05
CA ILE A 65 11.06 10.85 3.61
C ILE A 65 11.83 11.72 4.59
N ARG A 66 11.91 13.01 4.27
CA ARG A 66 12.67 14.01 5.02
C ARG A 66 11.69 14.87 5.80
N PHE A 67 11.83 14.85 7.11
CA PHE A 67 11.07 15.69 8.02
C PHE A 67 11.93 16.88 8.44
N TYR A 68 11.46 18.10 8.19
CA TYR A 68 12.14 19.30 8.64
C TYR A 68 11.51 19.82 9.93
N LEU A 69 12.33 20.06 10.94
CA LEU A 69 11.93 20.69 12.20
C LEU A 69 12.91 21.81 12.59
N PRO A 70 12.47 22.77 13.42
CA PRO A 70 13.37 23.69 14.11
C PRO A 70 14.43 22.94 14.91
N LYS A 71 15.71 23.35 14.80
CA LYS A 71 16.85 22.69 15.45
C LYS A 71 16.67 22.55 16.98
N ALA A 72 16.01 23.52 17.61
CA ALA A 72 15.75 23.54 19.04
C ALA A 72 14.79 22.43 19.52
N LEU A 73 13.96 21.88 18.61
CA LEU A 73 12.99 20.83 18.92
C LEU A 73 13.50 19.43 18.61
N ARG A 74 14.71 19.32 18.05
CA ARG A 74 15.27 18.02 17.65
C ARG A 74 15.71 17.20 18.86
N ASP A 75 15.22 15.96 18.91
CA ASP A 75 15.59 14.95 19.89
C ASP A 75 15.75 13.60 19.18
N GLU A 76 17.00 13.15 19.01
CA GLU A 76 17.34 11.89 18.34
C GLU A 76 16.64 10.67 18.95
N LYS A 77 16.41 10.66 20.28
CA LYS A 77 15.72 9.54 20.93
C LYS A 77 14.24 9.51 20.54
N ALA A 78 13.60 10.67 20.49
CA ALA A 78 12.21 10.79 20.04
C ALA A 78 12.10 10.42 18.55
N GLU A 79 13.01 10.91 17.72
CA GLU A 79 13.10 10.60 16.28
C GLU A 79 13.18 9.09 16.05
N ASP A 80 14.06 8.38 16.75
CA ASP A 80 14.19 6.92 16.67
C ASP A 80 12.89 6.18 17.03
N ILE A 81 12.18 6.66 18.06
CA ILE A 81 10.90 6.09 18.48
C ILE A 81 9.85 6.31 17.39
N ILE A 82 9.80 7.51 16.80
CA ILE A 82 8.85 7.87 15.75
C ILE A 82 9.12 7.05 14.49
N ILE A 83 10.38 6.89 14.07
CA ILE A 83 10.76 6.07 12.90
C ILE A 83 10.32 4.62 13.10
N LYS A 84 10.59 4.05 14.29
CA LYS A 84 10.14 2.69 14.63
C LYS A 84 8.62 2.58 14.57
N ARG A 85 7.90 3.60 15.08
CA ARG A 85 6.44 3.64 15.04
C ARG A 85 5.89 3.69 13.61
N LEU A 86 6.42 4.57 12.75
CA LEU A 86 6.05 4.70 11.35
C LEU A 86 6.21 3.35 10.62
N LYS A 87 7.39 2.74 10.71
CA LYS A 87 7.66 1.43 10.08
C LYS A 87 6.78 0.31 10.65
N ALA A 88 6.47 0.35 11.95
CA ALA A 88 5.55 -0.62 12.54
C ALA A 88 4.11 -0.44 12.02
N TYR A 89 3.62 0.81 11.96
CA TYR A 89 2.31 1.14 11.42
C TYR A 89 2.17 0.68 9.97
N PHE A 90 3.06 1.10 9.07
CA PHE A 90 2.97 0.75 7.65
C PHE A 90 3.04 -0.75 7.40
N ARG A 91 3.86 -1.50 8.16
CA ARG A 91 3.89 -2.97 8.08
C ARG A 91 2.60 -3.60 8.57
N ALA A 92 2.04 -3.12 9.68
CA ALA A 92 0.79 -3.65 10.23
C ALA A 92 -0.36 -3.40 9.26
N THR A 93 -0.48 -2.17 8.73
CA THR A 93 -1.51 -1.81 7.76
C THR A 93 -1.38 -2.60 6.45
N MET A 94 -0.16 -2.77 5.94
CA MET A 94 0.09 -3.62 4.75
C MET A 94 -0.43 -5.04 4.97
N ARG A 95 -0.11 -5.67 6.10
CA ARG A 95 -0.54 -7.04 6.42
C ARG A 95 -2.06 -7.16 6.54
N GLU A 96 -2.72 -6.15 7.12
CA GLU A 96 -4.18 -6.13 7.24
C GLU A 96 -4.82 -6.09 5.84
N ILE A 97 -4.29 -5.27 4.94
CA ILE A 97 -4.79 -5.18 3.56
C ILE A 97 -4.49 -6.46 2.77
N GLU A 98 -3.32 -7.08 2.95
CA GLU A 98 -2.99 -8.39 2.36
C GLU A 98 -3.99 -9.46 2.81
N LYS A 99 -4.33 -9.49 4.10
CA LYS A 99 -5.34 -10.42 4.65
C LYS A 99 -6.72 -10.18 4.04
N GLN A 100 -7.09 -8.92 3.80
CA GLN A 100 -8.34 -8.58 3.11
C GLN A 100 -8.34 -9.08 1.65
N ASP A 101 -7.25 -8.90 0.89
CA ASP A 101 -7.13 -9.44 -0.48
C ASP A 101 -7.21 -10.97 -0.50
N GLU A 102 -6.55 -11.64 0.44
CA GLU A 102 -6.65 -13.09 0.60
C GLU A 102 -8.08 -13.54 0.92
N GLY A 103 -8.79 -12.81 1.78
CA GLY A 103 -10.19 -13.08 2.11
C GLY A 103 -11.10 -13.01 0.89
N ILE A 104 -10.94 -11.96 0.07
CA ILE A 104 -11.68 -11.79 -1.19
C ILE A 104 -11.35 -12.92 -2.17
N LYS A 105 -10.07 -13.28 -2.31
CA LYS A 105 -9.65 -14.39 -3.18
C LYS A 105 -10.24 -15.72 -2.73
N LYS A 106 -10.17 -16.03 -1.43
CA LYS A 106 -10.75 -17.26 -0.88
C LYS A 106 -12.27 -17.31 -1.11
N SER A 107 -12.97 -16.22 -0.81
CA SER A 107 -14.40 -16.11 -1.09
C SER A 107 -14.71 -16.32 -2.57
N GLY A 108 -13.99 -15.66 -3.49
CA GLY A 108 -14.17 -15.84 -4.93
C GLY A 108 -13.96 -17.28 -5.39
N ILE A 109 -12.92 -17.95 -4.89
CA ILE A 109 -12.68 -19.37 -5.19
C ILE A 109 -13.82 -20.25 -4.66
N THR A 110 -14.30 -20.01 -3.44
CA THR A 110 -15.45 -20.74 -2.88
C THR A 110 -16.71 -20.58 -3.73
N PHE A 111 -16.97 -19.37 -4.23
CA PHE A 111 -18.09 -19.12 -5.15
C PHE A 111 -17.93 -19.90 -6.46
N ILE A 112 -16.76 -19.86 -7.09
CA ILE A 112 -16.48 -20.61 -8.33
C ILE A 112 -16.67 -22.12 -8.10
N ILE A 113 -16.10 -22.68 -7.03
CA ILE A 113 -16.25 -24.11 -6.71
C ILE A 113 -17.71 -24.47 -6.50
N THR A 114 -18.48 -23.63 -5.79
CA THR A 114 -19.92 -23.86 -5.57
C THR A 114 -20.69 -23.85 -6.89
N GLY A 115 -20.38 -22.92 -7.79
CA GLY A 115 -20.99 -22.86 -9.13
C GLY A 115 -20.65 -24.08 -9.99
N ILE A 116 -19.38 -24.52 -9.98
CA ILE A 116 -18.93 -25.72 -10.68
C ILE A 116 -19.64 -26.96 -10.13
N ILE A 117 -19.75 -27.11 -8.80
CA ILE A 117 -20.46 -28.23 -8.18
C ILE A 117 -21.94 -28.23 -8.58
N ALA A 118 -22.62 -27.08 -8.56
CA ALA A 118 -24.01 -26.98 -8.98
C ALA A 118 -24.23 -27.42 -10.44
N LEU A 119 -23.35 -26.97 -11.34
CA LEU A 119 -23.40 -27.36 -12.76
C LEU A 119 -23.01 -28.82 -12.99
N ALA A 120 -22.05 -29.35 -12.21
CA ALA A 120 -21.69 -30.76 -12.27
C ALA A 120 -22.85 -31.65 -11.80
N ILE A 121 -23.51 -31.31 -10.68
CA ILE A 121 -24.72 -31.99 -10.22
C ILE A 121 -25.79 -31.99 -11.31
N TYR A 122 -26.03 -30.84 -11.95
CA TYR A 122 -26.95 -30.76 -13.08
C TYR A 122 -26.54 -31.70 -14.23
N ALA A 123 -25.28 -31.63 -14.67
CA ALA A 123 -24.77 -32.39 -15.81
C ALA A 123 -24.77 -33.90 -15.60
N PHE A 124 -24.60 -34.38 -14.36
CA PHE A 124 -24.55 -35.81 -14.06
C PHE A 124 -25.90 -36.39 -13.60
N LEU A 125 -26.76 -35.64 -12.92
CA LEU A 125 -28.04 -36.18 -12.43
C LEU A 125 -29.20 -35.99 -13.40
N VAL A 126 -29.26 -34.86 -14.12
CA VAL A 126 -30.45 -34.51 -14.92
C VAL A 126 -30.60 -35.36 -16.19
N PRO A 127 -29.54 -35.72 -16.93
CA PRO A 127 -29.69 -36.54 -18.14
C PRO A 127 -30.27 -37.93 -17.91
N ASP A 128 -30.00 -38.54 -16.75
CA ASP A 128 -30.46 -39.88 -16.40
C ASP A 128 -31.88 -39.90 -15.79
N LEU A 129 -32.43 -38.73 -15.45
CA LEU A 129 -33.78 -38.56 -14.92
C LEU A 129 -34.78 -38.37 -16.07
N THR A 130 -35.49 -39.43 -16.46
CA THR A 130 -36.56 -39.35 -17.47
C THR A 130 -37.79 -38.59 -16.96
N MET A 131 -38.41 -37.79 -17.84
CA MET A 131 -39.69 -37.06 -17.74
C MET A 131 -40.37 -37.00 -16.35
N GLY A 132 -40.43 -35.79 -15.78
CA GLY A 132 -41.15 -35.49 -14.55
C GLY A 132 -40.82 -34.08 -14.03
N ALA A 133 -41.55 -33.61 -13.01
CA ALA A 133 -41.35 -32.26 -12.45
C ALA A 133 -39.97 -32.06 -11.78
N VAL A 134 -39.33 -33.15 -11.34
CA VAL A 134 -38.05 -33.11 -10.59
C VAL A 134 -36.87 -32.62 -11.45
N PRO A 135 -36.53 -33.23 -12.60
CA PRO A 135 -35.44 -32.73 -13.45
C PRO A 135 -35.67 -31.30 -13.94
N THR A 136 -36.91 -30.91 -14.28
CA THR A 136 -37.25 -29.52 -14.64
C THR A 136 -37.00 -28.54 -13.49
N MET A 137 -37.38 -28.91 -12.25
CA MET A 137 -37.11 -28.09 -11.07
C MET A 137 -35.60 -27.95 -10.81
N LEU A 138 -34.84 -29.04 -10.95
CA LEU A 138 -33.39 -29.02 -10.79
C LEU A 138 -32.72 -28.12 -11.83
N GLU A 139 -33.17 -28.15 -13.09
CA GLU A 139 -32.67 -27.26 -14.14
C GLU A 139 -32.93 -25.78 -13.80
N ILE A 140 -34.16 -25.43 -13.41
CA ILE A 140 -34.57 -24.07 -13.05
C ILE A 140 -33.78 -23.51 -11.85
N LEU A 141 -33.25 -24.37 -10.99
CA LEU A 141 -32.47 -23.96 -9.82
C LEU A 141 -30.95 -24.02 -10.06
N LEU A 142 -30.44 -25.19 -10.45
CA LEU A 142 -29.00 -25.46 -10.52
C LEU A 142 -28.32 -24.67 -11.63
N VAL A 143 -28.97 -24.49 -12.79
CA VAL A 143 -28.37 -23.72 -13.89
C VAL A 143 -28.24 -22.25 -13.46
N PRO A 144 -29.30 -21.58 -12.94
CA PRO A 144 -29.18 -20.23 -12.40
C PRO A 144 -28.13 -20.03 -11.31
N ILE A 145 -28.12 -20.93 -10.33
CA ILE A 145 -27.15 -20.92 -9.24
C ILE A 145 -25.74 -21.09 -9.80
N GLY A 146 -25.54 -22.07 -10.68
CA GLY A 146 -24.26 -22.37 -11.31
C GLY A 146 -23.65 -21.16 -11.99
N TRP A 147 -24.38 -20.53 -12.93
CA TRP A 147 -23.86 -19.36 -13.65
C TRP A 147 -23.64 -18.17 -12.72
N PHE A 148 -24.58 -17.89 -11.81
CA PHE A 148 -24.48 -16.74 -10.90
C PHE A 148 -23.23 -16.84 -10.02
N PHE A 149 -23.04 -17.99 -9.35
CA PHE A 149 -21.90 -18.19 -8.46
C PHE A 149 -20.56 -18.18 -9.22
N MET A 150 -20.52 -18.72 -10.43
CA MET A 150 -19.31 -18.65 -11.27
C MET A 150 -18.95 -17.20 -11.62
N TRP A 151 -19.89 -16.40 -12.11
CA TRP A 151 -19.62 -15.01 -12.50
C TRP A 151 -19.33 -14.11 -11.30
N GLU A 152 -20.04 -14.28 -10.20
CA GLU A 152 -19.78 -13.55 -8.96
C GLU A 152 -18.40 -13.88 -8.40
N GLY A 153 -18.02 -15.16 -8.38
CA GLY A 153 -16.71 -15.59 -7.92
C GLY A 153 -15.57 -15.11 -8.82
N LEU A 154 -15.76 -15.16 -10.14
CA LEU A 154 -14.81 -14.59 -11.11
C LEU A 154 -14.71 -13.07 -10.94
N GLY A 155 -15.84 -12.40 -10.70
CA GLY A 155 -15.94 -10.98 -10.43
C GLY A 155 -15.05 -10.58 -9.26
N LYS A 156 -15.16 -11.29 -8.12
CA LYS A 156 -14.32 -11.04 -6.94
C LYS A 156 -12.82 -11.17 -7.23
N ILE A 157 -12.41 -12.06 -8.14
CA ILE A 157 -11.01 -12.34 -8.42
C ILE A 157 -10.42 -11.42 -9.50
N LEU A 158 -11.21 -11.05 -10.51
CA LEU A 158 -10.77 -10.34 -11.71
C LEU A 158 -11.18 -8.87 -11.77
N LEU A 159 -12.20 -8.43 -11.03
CA LEU A 159 -12.65 -7.03 -11.07
C LEU A 159 -11.75 -6.10 -10.24
N GLY A 160 -11.82 -4.81 -10.56
CA GLY A 160 -10.87 -3.77 -10.13
C GLY A 160 -10.76 -3.48 -8.64
N GLU A 161 -11.59 -4.08 -7.77
CA GLU A 161 -11.45 -3.96 -6.32
C GLU A 161 -10.09 -4.48 -5.84
N ARG A 162 -9.63 -5.59 -6.40
CA ARG A 162 -8.32 -6.17 -6.06
C ARG A 162 -7.16 -5.32 -6.55
N ASP A 163 -7.32 -4.65 -7.69
CA ASP A 163 -6.28 -3.74 -8.19
C ASP A 163 -6.11 -2.53 -7.28
N ARG A 164 -7.20 -2.03 -6.69
CA ARG A 164 -7.14 -0.98 -5.65
C ARG A 164 -6.40 -1.47 -4.41
N LEU A 165 -6.69 -2.69 -3.94
CA LEU A 165 -6.00 -3.27 -2.79
C LEU A 165 -4.51 -3.49 -3.07
N LYS A 166 -4.15 -4.06 -4.23
CA LYS A 166 -2.74 -4.23 -4.64
C LYS A 166 -1.99 -2.91 -4.67
N LYS A 167 -2.58 -1.85 -5.24
CA LYS A 167 -1.98 -0.50 -5.23
C LYS A 167 -1.75 0.00 -3.79
N LYS A 168 -2.69 -0.21 -2.89
CA LYS A 168 -2.53 0.13 -1.46
C LYS A 168 -1.42 -0.71 -0.81
N ILE A 169 -1.38 -2.03 -1.06
CA ILE A 169 -0.34 -2.92 -0.55
C ILE A 169 1.03 -2.41 -1.00
N ASP A 170 1.20 -2.11 -2.29
CA ASP A 170 2.45 -1.60 -2.83
C ASP A 170 2.85 -0.25 -2.23
N PHE A 171 1.88 0.64 -2.02
CA PHE A 171 2.10 1.93 -1.35
C PHE A 171 2.61 1.76 0.10
N TYR A 172 1.93 0.94 0.90
CA TYR A 172 2.34 0.69 2.29
C TYR A 172 3.65 -0.12 2.38
N LYS A 173 3.89 -1.03 1.43
CA LYS A 173 5.14 -1.78 1.30
C LYS A 173 6.31 -0.84 1.04
N LYS A 174 6.13 0.12 0.13
CA LYS A 174 7.09 1.18 -0.16
C LYS A 174 7.40 1.99 1.09
N LEU A 175 6.38 2.53 1.76
CA LEU A 175 6.54 3.31 3.00
C LEU A 175 7.21 2.51 4.15
N SER A 176 6.90 1.22 4.26
CA SER A 176 7.51 0.37 5.31
C SER A 176 9.03 0.19 5.15
N LYS A 177 9.53 0.34 3.92
CA LYS A 177 10.94 0.22 3.55
C LYS A 177 11.64 1.56 3.35
N ALA A 178 10.87 2.66 3.35
CA ALA A 178 11.40 4.00 3.18
C ALA A 178 12.40 4.34 4.29
N ASN A 179 13.38 5.15 3.93
CA ASN A 179 14.28 5.76 4.90
C ASN A 179 13.65 7.06 5.42
N PHE A 180 13.50 7.18 6.73
CA PHE A 180 12.92 8.36 7.36
C PHE A 180 14.06 9.12 8.03
N ILE A 181 14.22 10.40 7.68
CA ILE A 181 15.31 11.24 8.17
C ILE A 181 14.71 12.52 8.72
N PHE A 182 15.20 12.96 9.87
CA PHE A 182 14.90 14.27 10.42
C PHE A 182 16.06 15.22 10.14
N LEU A 183 15.74 16.40 9.62
CA LEU A 183 16.67 17.45 9.27
C LEU A 183 16.23 18.74 9.96
N SER A 184 17.18 19.63 10.21
CA SER A 184 16.90 20.98 10.65
C SER A 184 16.52 21.88 9.48
N GLU A 185 15.69 22.88 9.72
CA GLU A 185 15.33 23.88 8.68
C GLU A 185 16.55 24.61 8.10
N ALA A 186 17.60 24.81 8.89
CA ALA A 186 18.86 25.41 8.42
C ALA A 186 19.59 24.52 7.40
N GLU A 187 19.50 23.20 7.56
CA GLU A 187 20.06 22.23 6.60
C GLU A 187 19.27 22.22 5.28
N ASN A 188 17.96 22.52 5.32
CA ASN A 188 17.13 22.67 4.13
C ASN A 188 17.57 23.87 3.26
N VAL A 189 17.78 25.04 3.90
CA VAL A 189 18.22 26.26 3.20
C VAL A 189 19.61 26.07 2.61
N ALA A 190 20.52 25.41 3.33
CA ALA A 190 21.86 25.10 2.83
C ALA A 190 21.83 24.15 1.63
N GLY A 191 21.00 23.09 1.68
CA GLY A 191 20.78 22.17 0.56
C GLY A 191 20.21 22.86 -0.68
N ALA A 192 19.17 23.69 -0.50
CA ALA A 192 18.54 24.45 -1.59
C ALA A 192 19.49 25.49 -2.22
N MET A 193 20.41 26.06 -1.44
CA MET A 193 21.46 26.96 -1.96
C MET A 193 22.53 26.20 -2.75
N GLN A 194 22.90 24.98 -2.32
CA GLN A 194 23.86 24.14 -3.03
C GLN A 194 23.30 23.64 -4.37
N GLU A 195 22.04 23.18 -4.40
CA GLU A 195 21.37 22.75 -5.64
C GLU A 195 21.27 23.90 -6.66
N LYS A 196 20.91 25.11 -6.22
CA LYS A 196 20.87 26.30 -7.09
C LYS A 196 22.26 26.69 -7.59
N ALA A 197 23.29 26.59 -6.77
CA ALA A 197 24.66 26.91 -7.15
C ALA A 197 25.26 25.88 -8.13
N GLU A 198 24.81 24.63 -8.08
CA GLU A 198 25.24 23.55 -8.98
C GLU A 198 24.46 23.57 -10.30
N ALA A 199 23.16 23.90 -10.27
CA ALA A 199 22.35 24.13 -11.46
C ALA A 199 22.80 25.36 -12.27
N ALA A 200 23.36 26.39 -11.61
CA ALA A 200 23.92 27.57 -12.27
C ALA A 200 25.33 27.34 -12.87
N LYS A 201 25.95 26.17 -12.62
CA LYS A 201 27.26 25.79 -13.16
C LYS A 201 27.17 24.80 -14.34
N LYS A 202 25.96 24.33 -14.69
CA LYS A 202 25.66 23.59 -15.92
C LYS A 202 25.18 24.54 -17.00
#